data_AF-A0A0C2CL80-F1
#
_entry.id   AF-A0A0C2CL80-F1
#
_cell.length_a   1.000
_cell.length_b   1.000
_cell.length_c   1.000
_cell.angle_alpha   90.00
_cell.angle_beta   90.00
_cell.angle_gamma   90.00
#
_symmetry.space_group_name_H-M   'P 1'
#
loop_
_entity.id
_entity.type
_entity.pdbx_description
1 polymer ?
#
loop_
_entity_poly.entity_id
_entity_poly.type
_entity_poly.pdbx_seq_one_letter_code
_entity_poly.pdbx_strand_id
1 'polypeptide(L)'
;MWLGGCASDDAMDTNAGTETATDTGSTTESGDGDGDGTGECTPPPGVFGDCGSGTEACMVGDGPKLCVVDTQDMPSIAVCGRRCDDTCDCWAPPEDGEAEVACSSLIPGDQGVCVLDCSGAKACPSGMICTDEVGLEVCVFQQ
;
A
#
# COMPACT_ATOMS: atom_id res chain seq x y z
N MET A 1 40.04 -9.77 23.67
CA MET A 1 39.69 -10.10 25.07
C MET A 1 40.28 -9.05 25.97
N TRP A 2 39.49 -8.04 26.30
CA TRP A 2 39.76 -7.12 27.40
C TRP A 2 38.63 -7.26 28.41
N LEU A 3 39.04 -7.49 29.65
CA LEU A 3 38.22 -7.80 30.81
C LEU A 3 37.55 -6.52 31.34
N GLY A 4 36.37 -6.69 31.93
CA GLY A 4 35.49 -5.62 32.37
C GLY A 4 35.89 -4.88 33.64
N GLY A 5 34.94 -4.06 34.11
CA GLY A 5 35.00 -3.35 35.39
C GLY A 5 33.83 -2.38 35.55
N CYS A 6 32.86 -2.78 36.36
CA CYS A 6 31.79 -1.95 36.93
C CYS A 6 32.32 -0.93 37.95
N ALA A 7 31.73 0.26 38.02
CA ALA A 7 31.72 1.07 39.25
C ALA A 7 30.52 2.03 39.24
N SER A 8 29.72 1.91 40.30
CA SER A 8 28.58 2.77 40.64
C SER A 8 29.01 3.87 41.62
N ASP A 9 28.16 4.90 41.67
CA ASP A 9 27.85 5.80 42.81
C ASP A 9 28.77 6.99 43.17
N ASP A 10 28.08 7.95 43.81
CA ASP A 10 28.50 9.20 44.51
C ASP A 10 28.51 10.50 43.67
N ALA A 11 27.84 11.62 44.03
CA ALA A 11 27.11 11.94 45.27
C ALA A 11 26.40 13.33 45.22
N MET A 12 25.52 13.53 46.22
CA MET A 12 25.19 14.75 47.01
C MET A 12 23.94 15.62 46.72
N ASP A 13 23.05 15.48 47.69
CA ASP A 13 21.92 16.26 48.21
C ASP A 13 22.06 17.81 48.24
N THR A 14 20.99 18.55 47.91
CA THR A 14 20.53 19.67 48.76
C THR A 14 19.05 20.04 48.52
N ASN A 15 18.27 19.70 49.54
CA ASN A 15 16.94 20.15 49.97
C ASN A 15 16.56 21.64 49.71
N ALA A 16 15.32 21.91 49.23
CA ALA A 16 14.34 22.83 49.86
C ALA A 16 13.14 23.19 48.93
N GLY A 17 11.95 22.70 49.29
CA GLY A 17 10.69 23.46 49.41
C GLY A 17 10.05 24.21 48.21
N THR A 18 8.78 23.84 47.96
CA THR A 18 7.63 24.79 47.91
C THR A 18 7.29 25.46 46.55
N GLU A 19 6.38 24.76 45.86
CA GLU A 19 5.15 25.16 45.14
C GLU A 19 5.12 26.23 44.00
N THR A 20 4.65 25.70 42.84
CA THR A 20 3.68 26.26 41.88
C THR A 20 3.89 27.65 41.29
N ALA A 21 4.35 27.67 40.03
CA ALA A 21 3.78 28.55 39.00
C ALA A 21 3.94 27.90 37.62
N THR A 22 2.81 27.63 36.98
CA THR A 22 2.67 27.36 35.55
C THR A 22 3.14 28.58 34.77
N ASP A 23 4.03 28.42 33.78
CA ASP A 23 3.95 29.17 32.53
C ASP A 23 4.82 28.54 31.42
N THR A 24 4.11 27.94 30.47
CA THR A 24 4.29 28.04 29.01
C THR A 24 5.69 28.39 28.49
N GLY A 25 6.41 27.38 28.01
CA GLY A 25 7.59 27.53 27.17
C GLY A 25 7.68 26.36 26.20
N SER A 26 7.40 26.62 24.92
CA SER A 26 7.48 25.65 23.83
C SER A 26 8.91 25.14 23.65
N THR A 27 9.09 23.83 23.71
CA THR A 27 10.00 23.08 22.84
C THR A 27 9.35 21.73 22.56
N THR A 28 8.72 21.63 21.40
CA THR A 28 8.21 20.37 20.84
C THR A 28 9.40 19.52 20.42
N GLU A 29 10.00 18.82 21.38
CA GLU A 29 10.97 17.78 21.13
C GLU A 29 10.61 16.60 22.01
N SER A 30 9.73 15.74 21.50
CA SER A 30 9.53 14.36 21.97
C SER A 30 8.67 13.65 20.94
N GLY A 31 9.33 12.76 20.22
CA GLY A 31 8.75 11.90 19.20
C GLY A 31 9.82 10.93 18.74
N ASP A 32 10.49 10.29 19.70
CA ASP A 32 11.17 9.01 19.50
C ASP A 32 10.13 8.02 18.94
N GLY A 33 10.07 7.96 17.61
CA GLY A 33 9.42 6.91 16.87
C GLY A 33 10.50 5.98 16.32
N ASP A 34 10.93 5.03 17.14
CA ASP A 34 11.39 3.73 16.66
C ASP A 34 10.26 3.12 15.82
N GLY A 35 10.18 3.55 14.56
CA GLY A 35 9.32 2.96 13.54
C GLY A 35 9.99 1.69 13.03
N ASP A 36 9.82 0.62 13.80
CA ASP A 36 9.93 -0.76 13.34
C ASP A 36 9.25 -0.85 11.96
N GLY A 37 9.96 -1.39 10.96
CA GLY A 37 9.62 -1.30 9.53
C GLY A 37 8.36 -2.06 9.11
N THR A 38 7.19 -1.62 9.57
CA THR A 38 5.87 -2.00 9.05
C THR A 38 5.05 -0.72 8.89
N GLY A 39 5.44 0.14 7.94
CA GLY A 39 4.62 1.28 7.55
C GLY A 39 3.33 0.76 6.92
N GLU A 40 2.24 0.77 7.68
CA GLU A 40 0.92 0.38 7.17
C GLU A 40 0.46 1.47 6.19
N CYS A 41 0.82 1.28 4.92
CA CYS A 41 0.39 2.14 3.85
C CYS A 41 -1.14 2.16 3.81
N THR A 42 -1.74 3.34 3.96
CA THR A 42 -3.19 3.50 3.80
C THR A 42 -3.48 3.52 2.30
N PRO A 43 -4.09 2.46 1.74
CA PRO A 43 -4.37 2.41 0.32
C PRO A 43 -5.33 3.55 -0.06
N PRO A 44 -5.12 4.22 -1.20
CA PRO A 44 -6.08 5.20 -1.70
C PRO A 44 -7.46 4.57 -1.93
N PRO A 45 -8.53 5.38 -1.86
CA PRO A 45 -9.87 4.90 -2.19
C PRO A 45 -9.97 4.55 -3.68
N GLY A 46 -10.63 3.42 -3.98
CA GLY A 46 -10.97 2.98 -5.32
C GLY A 46 -11.30 1.50 -5.37
N VAL A 47 -11.55 0.97 -6.58
CA VAL A 47 -11.98 -0.41 -6.79
C VAL A 47 -11.40 -0.98 -8.08
N PHE A 48 -11.00 -2.25 -8.02
CA PHE A 48 -10.71 -3.06 -9.20
C PHE A 48 -12.04 -3.49 -9.85
N GLY A 49 -12.61 -2.62 -10.67
CA GLY A 49 -13.88 -2.85 -11.37
C GLY A 49 -13.71 -3.29 -12.83
N ASP A 50 -14.81 -3.71 -13.44
CA ASP A 50 -14.89 -3.93 -14.89
C ASP A 50 -14.92 -2.59 -15.63
N CYS A 51 -13.97 -2.36 -16.52
CA CYS A 51 -13.91 -1.14 -17.34
C CYS A 51 -14.19 -1.37 -18.82
N GLY A 52 -14.58 -2.59 -19.22
CA GLY A 52 -14.89 -2.87 -20.63
C GLY A 52 -16.11 -2.13 -21.13
N SER A 53 -17.05 -1.82 -20.24
CA SER A 53 -18.19 -0.95 -20.52
C SER A 53 -17.84 0.55 -20.53
N GLY A 54 -16.64 0.94 -20.07
CA GLY A 54 -16.14 2.31 -20.01
C GLY A 54 -15.35 2.64 -18.74
N THR A 55 -14.48 3.66 -18.83
CA THR A 55 -13.61 4.10 -17.72
C THR A 55 -14.36 4.69 -16.52
N GLU A 56 -15.65 4.98 -16.67
CA GLU A 56 -16.52 5.51 -15.59
C GLU A 56 -16.64 4.52 -14.43
N ALA A 57 -16.56 3.22 -14.70
CA ALA A 57 -16.52 2.19 -13.66
C ALA A 57 -15.27 2.30 -12.77
N CYS A 58 -14.17 2.86 -13.30
CA CYS A 58 -12.97 3.13 -12.53
C CYS A 58 -13.06 4.45 -11.77
N MET A 59 -14.07 5.30 -12.00
CA MET A 59 -14.18 6.66 -11.45
C MET A 59 -14.63 6.74 -9.99
N VAL A 60 -14.40 5.71 -9.17
CA VAL A 60 -14.58 5.81 -7.71
C VAL A 60 -13.33 6.46 -7.08
N GLY A 61 -13.39 7.74 -6.71
CA GLY A 61 -12.30 8.48 -6.02
C GLY A 61 -11.39 9.38 -6.89
N ASP A 62 -10.44 10.06 -6.25
CA ASP A 62 -9.45 10.96 -6.88
C ASP A 62 -8.13 10.21 -7.17
N GLY A 63 -7.74 10.11 -8.45
CA GLY A 63 -6.46 9.53 -8.85
C GLY A 63 -6.37 9.15 -10.35
N PRO A 64 -5.15 9.01 -10.90
CA PRO A 64 -4.94 8.60 -12.29
C PRO A 64 -5.37 7.13 -12.48
N LYS A 65 -6.55 6.95 -13.07
CA LYS A 65 -7.13 5.64 -13.39
C LYS A 65 -6.82 5.26 -14.81
N LEU A 66 -6.56 3.98 -15.03
CA LEU A 66 -6.43 3.40 -16.35
C LEU A 66 -7.35 2.18 -16.47
N CYS A 67 -7.83 1.93 -17.68
CA CYS A 67 -8.47 0.67 -18.02
C CYS A 67 -7.39 -0.21 -18.63
N VAL A 68 -6.99 -1.24 -17.91
CA VAL A 68 -6.07 -2.26 -18.41
C VAL A 68 -6.88 -3.17 -19.32
N VAL A 69 -6.49 -3.21 -20.58
CA VAL A 69 -7.09 -4.09 -21.59
C VAL A 69 -5.98 -4.82 -22.33
N ASP A 70 -6.26 -6.02 -22.81
CA ASP A 70 -5.31 -6.78 -23.65
C ASP A 70 -5.11 -6.11 -25.02
N THR A 71 -6.20 -5.70 -25.66
CA THR A 71 -6.20 -5.17 -27.03
C THR A 71 -7.11 -3.95 -27.14
N GLN A 72 -6.61 -2.87 -27.76
CA GLN A 72 -7.35 -1.60 -27.84
C GLN A 72 -8.57 -1.66 -28.78
N ASP A 73 -8.51 -2.46 -29.84
CA ASP A 73 -9.58 -2.54 -30.85
C ASP A 73 -10.72 -3.50 -30.46
N MET A 74 -10.41 -4.58 -29.72
CA MET A 74 -11.37 -5.59 -29.25
C MET A 74 -10.88 -6.20 -27.93
N PRO A 75 -11.04 -5.50 -26.80
CA PRO A 75 -10.54 -5.99 -25.52
C PRO A 75 -11.28 -7.28 -25.14
N SER A 76 -10.55 -8.38 -25.03
CA SER A 76 -11.11 -9.66 -24.52
C SER A 76 -11.17 -9.67 -22.99
N ILE A 77 -10.33 -8.85 -22.38
CA ILE A 77 -10.28 -8.62 -20.93
C ILE A 77 -10.23 -7.12 -20.66
N ALA A 78 -10.84 -6.71 -19.56
CA ALA A 78 -10.73 -5.34 -19.07
C ALA A 78 -10.72 -5.32 -17.54
N VAL A 79 -9.89 -4.48 -16.94
CA VAL A 79 -9.90 -4.25 -15.49
C VAL A 79 -9.45 -2.83 -15.16
N CYS A 80 -10.11 -2.21 -14.20
CA CYS A 80 -9.65 -0.95 -13.65
C CYS A 80 -8.30 -1.16 -12.96
N GLY A 81 -7.32 -0.38 -13.38
CA GLY A 81 -6.02 -0.28 -12.75
C GLY A 81 -5.70 1.17 -12.39
N ARG A 82 -4.63 1.31 -11.62
CA ARG A 82 -4.02 2.60 -11.27
C ARG A 82 -2.52 2.49 -11.46
N ARG A 83 -1.87 3.58 -11.85
CA ARG A 83 -0.41 3.62 -11.88
C ARG A 83 0.14 3.64 -10.46
N CYS A 84 1.16 2.85 -10.22
CA CYS A 84 1.82 2.72 -8.93
C CYS A 84 3.34 2.75 -9.12
N ASP A 85 4.03 3.23 -8.09
CA ASP A 85 5.46 3.00 -7.92
C ASP A 85 5.66 1.81 -6.97
N ASP A 86 4.81 1.71 -5.95
CA ASP A 86 4.76 0.60 -5.01
C ASP A 86 3.31 0.15 -4.75
N THR A 87 3.14 -1.01 -4.11
CA THR A 87 1.84 -1.56 -3.66
C THR A 87 1.03 -0.58 -2.81
N CYS A 88 1.70 0.34 -2.10
CA CYS A 88 1.06 1.40 -1.32
C CYS A 88 0.24 2.40 -2.14
N ASP A 89 0.56 2.57 -3.43
CA ASP A 89 -0.20 3.44 -4.35
C ASP A 89 -1.49 2.78 -4.86
N CYS A 90 -1.68 1.50 -4.55
CA CYS A 90 -2.78 0.70 -5.05
C CYS A 90 -3.99 0.69 -4.13
N TRP A 91 -5.16 0.45 -4.72
CA TRP A 91 -6.38 0.28 -3.95
C TRP A 91 -6.27 -0.95 -3.06
N ALA A 92 -7.05 -0.96 -1.97
CA ALA A 92 -7.19 -2.15 -1.16
C ALA A 92 -7.72 -3.33 -2.02
N PRO A 93 -7.25 -4.56 -1.79
CA PRO A 93 -7.87 -5.72 -2.40
C PRO A 93 -9.36 -5.77 -2.02
N PRO A 94 -10.25 -6.16 -2.93
CA PRO A 94 -11.63 -6.44 -2.57
C PRO A 94 -11.67 -7.60 -1.55
N GLU A 95 -12.55 -7.49 -0.55
CA GLU A 95 -12.68 -8.50 0.52
C GLU A 95 -13.16 -9.87 0.02
N ASP A 96 -13.82 -9.85 -1.14
CA ASP A 96 -14.41 -11.02 -1.77
C ASP A 96 -13.35 -11.64 -2.71
N GLY A 97 -12.29 -12.24 -2.17
CA GLY A 97 -11.18 -12.84 -2.95
C GLY A 97 -9.93 -13.15 -2.12
N GLU A 98 -9.00 -13.91 -2.67
CA GLU A 98 -7.68 -14.23 -2.06
C GLU A 98 -6.50 -13.62 -2.83
N ALA A 99 -6.77 -13.04 -4.00
CA ALA A 99 -5.75 -12.38 -4.81
C ALA A 99 -5.19 -11.14 -4.09
N GLU A 100 -3.87 -11.03 -4.07
CA GLU A 100 -3.18 -9.92 -3.41
C GLU A 100 -2.94 -8.79 -4.40
N VAL A 101 -2.89 -7.55 -3.91
CA VAL A 101 -2.58 -6.41 -4.77
C VAL A 101 -1.08 -6.37 -5.03
N ALA A 102 -0.71 -6.32 -6.29
CA ALA A 102 0.67 -6.18 -6.74
C ALA A 102 0.80 -4.95 -7.64
N CYS A 103 1.94 -4.25 -7.50
CA CYS A 103 2.33 -3.22 -8.45
C CYS A 103 3.26 -3.85 -9.50
N SER A 104 2.72 -4.11 -10.69
CA SER A 104 3.43 -4.84 -11.75
C SER A 104 3.41 -4.07 -13.07
N SER A 105 4.55 -4.01 -13.75
CA SER A 105 4.61 -3.46 -15.10
C SER A 105 4.08 -4.49 -16.10
N LEU A 106 2.88 -4.24 -16.64
CA LEU A 106 2.27 -5.08 -17.68
C LEU A 106 2.97 -4.94 -19.05
N ILE A 107 3.68 -3.82 -19.25
CA ILE A 107 4.46 -3.55 -20.46
C ILE A 107 5.92 -3.32 -20.03
N PRO A 108 6.90 -4.00 -20.66
CA PRO A 108 8.30 -3.81 -20.29
C PRO A 108 8.76 -2.37 -20.54
N GLY A 109 9.20 -1.70 -19.48
CA GLY A 109 9.66 -0.30 -19.52
C GLY A 109 8.58 0.75 -19.22
N ASP A 110 7.35 0.33 -18.91
CA ASP A 110 6.28 1.23 -18.45
C ASP A 110 6.20 1.32 -16.92
N GLN A 111 5.46 2.31 -16.41
CA GLN A 111 5.22 2.46 -14.98
C GLN A 111 4.40 1.27 -14.47
N GLY A 112 4.62 0.87 -13.21
CA GLY A 112 3.85 -0.18 -12.58
C GLY A 112 2.35 0.12 -12.61
N VAL A 113 1.55 -0.92 -12.76
CA VAL A 113 0.10 -0.86 -12.68
C VAL A 113 -0.36 -1.77 -11.56
N CYS A 114 -1.27 -1.27 -10.75
CA CYS A 114 -1.95 -2.03 -9.71
C CYS A 114 -2.79 -3.11 -10.37
N VAL A 115 -2.48 -4.36 -10.06
CA VAL A 115 -3.20 -5.55 -10.47
C VAL A 115 -3.45 -6.45 -9.28
N LEU A 116 -4.41 -7.35 -9.41
CA LEU A 116 -4.63 -8.41 -8.45
C LEU A 116 -3.89 -9.65 -8.92
N ASP A 117 -2.85 -10.04 -8.20
CA ASP A 117 -2.04 -11.23 -8.45
C ASP A 117 -2.78 -12.48 -7.94
N CYS A 118 -3.16 -13.35 -8.87
CA CYS A 118 -3.76 -14.64 -8.58
C CYS A 118 -2.76 -15.81 -8.68
N SER A 119 -1.47 -15.49 -8.85
CA SER A 119 -0.38 -16.47 -8.85
C SER A 119 -0.48 -17.38 -7.62
N GLY A 120 -0.18 -18.66 -7.83
CA GLY A 120 -0.28 -19.66 -6.76
C GLY A 120 -1.71 -20.14 -6.47
N ALA A 121 -2.60 -20.04 -7.47
CA ALA A 121 -3.99 -20.50 -7.41
C ALA A 121 -4.86 -19.76 -6.38
N LYS A 122 -4.59 -18.47 -6.15
CA LYS A 122 -5.43 -17.61 -5.31
C LYS A 122 -6.74 -17.32 -6.03
N ALA A 123 -7.85 -17.37 -5.30
CA ALA A 123 -9.15 -17.05 -5.86
C ALA A 123 -9.26 -15.58 -6.26
N CYS A 124 -9.58 -15.33 -7.52
CA CYS A 124 -9.94 -14.00 -7.98
C CYS A 124 -11.29 -13.56 -7.41
N PRO A 125 -11.50 -12.25 -7.28
CA PRO A 125 -12.76 -11.74 -6.77
C PRO A 125 -13.98 -12.09 -7.61
N SER A 126 -15.15 -12.00 -6.99
CA SER A 126 -16.43 -12.23 -7.67
C SER A 126 -16.53 -11.47 -9.00
N GLY A 127 -16.71 -12.20 -10.09
CA GLY A 127 -16.84 -11.66 -11.45
C GLY A 127 -15.51 -11.56 -12.23
N MET A 128 -14.37 -11.81 -11.60
CA MET A 128 -13.07 -11.85 -12.26
C MET A 128 -12.61 -13.29 -12.55
N ILE A 129 -11.80 -13.43 -13.59
CA ILE A 129 -11.08 -14.66 -13.92
C ILE A 129 -9.58 -14.44 -13.70
N CYS A 130 -8.88 -15.48 -13.24
CA CYS A 130 -7.42 -15.50 -13.24
C CYS A 130 -6.94 -15.87 -14.64
N THR A 131 -6.14 -15.01 -15.27
CA THR A 131 -5.58 -15.27 -16.60
C THR A 131 -4.10 -14.92 -16.66
N ASP A 132 -3.34 -15.67 -17.46
CA ASP A 132 -1.93 -15.40 -17.76
C ASP A 132 -1.72 -14.71 -19.12
N GLU A 133 -2.80 -14.27 -19.79
CA GLU A 133 -2.75 -13.71 -21.15
C GLU A 133 -1.86 -12.45 -21.28
N VAL A 134 -1.71 -11.68 -20.19
CA VAL A 134 -0.83 -10.50 -20.14
C VAL A 134 0.62 -10.83 -19.73
N GLY A 135 0.98 -12.12 -19.67
CA GLY A 135 2.31 -12.60 -19.29
C GLY A 135 2.55 -12.77 -17.78
N LEU A 136 1.51 -12.57 -16.97
CA LEU A 136 1.49 -12.79 -15.51
C LEU A 136 0.06 -13.21 -15.09
N GLU A 137 -0.06 -14.01 -14.03
CA GLU A 137 -1.34 -14.50 -13.50
C GLU A 137 -2.07 -13.37 -12.74
N VAL A 138 -3.02 -12.71 -13.41
CA VAL A 138 -3.78 -11.59 -12.84
C VAL A 138 -5.28 -11.76 -12.95
N CYS A 139 -6.01 -11.17 -12.00
CA CYS A 139 -7.47 -11.14 -12.02
C CYS A 139 -8.00 -10.03 -12.93
N VAL A 140 -8.84 -10.40 -13.88
CA VAL A 140 -9.44 -9.49 -14.86
C VAL A 140 -10.91 -9.84 -15.13
N PHE A 141 -11.67 -8.91 -15.70
CA PHE A 141 -13.01 -9.21 -16.19
C PHE A 141 -12.96 -9.62 -17.66
N GLN A 142 -13.59 -10.73 -17.98
CA GLN A 142 -13.77 -11.19 -19.36
C GLN A 142 -14.89 -10.38 -20.04
N GLN A 143 -14.64 -9.91 -21.26
CA GLN A 143 -15.60 -9.15 -22.09
C GLN A 143 -16.37 -10.05 -23.06
#